data_AF-A0A954B5A4-F1
#
_entry.id   AF-A0A954B5A4-F1
#
_cell.length_a   1.000
_cell.length_b   1.000
_cell.length_c   1.000
_cell.angle_alpha   90.00
_cell.angle_beta   90.00
_cell.angle_gamma   90.00
#
_symmetry.space_group_name_H-M   'P 1'
#
loop_
_entity.id
_entity.type
_entity.pdbx_description
1 polymer ?
#
loop_
_entity_poly.entity_id
_entity_poly.type
_entity_poly.pdbx_seq_one_letter_code
_entity_poly.pdbx_strand_id
1 'polypeptide(L)'
;MIENTKLTALVASRICHDMVEPMSAIIQGLEMIKDGDGKADPDALNLLDHGVGKAWAKLEFFRFAMAGAMAEGESELEEGHPVATKLYSVLKSELVWSAPAVKMPRPAVRVIVNLLLIANECLPRGGKVEITASKQSDGGEVVVTATGPRGKLKDAT
;
A
#
# COMPACT_ATOMS: atom_id res chain seq x y z
N MET A 1 -0.34 -26.17 -1.85
CA MET A 1 0.24 -25.27 -2.86
C MET A 1 -0.92 -24.52 -3.52
N ILE A 2 -0.89 -23.19 -3.60
CA ILE A 2 -1.96 -22.43 -4.26
C ILE A 2 -1.72 -22.53 -5.78
N GLU A 3 -2.75 -22.85 -6.56
CA GLU A 3 -2.66 -22.85 -8.02
C GLU A 3 -2.43 -21.43 -8.56
N ASN A 4 -1.57 -21.26 -9.56
CA ASN A 4 -1.21 -19.95 -10.12
C ASN A 4 -2.43 -19.12 -10.57
N THR A 5 -3.43 -19.79 -11.16
CA THR A 5 -4.69 -19.17 -11.58
C THR A 5 -5.50 -18.65 -10.39
N LYS A 6 -5.57 -19.43 -9.30
CA LYS A 6 -6.21 -19.00 -8.05
C LYS A 6 -5.49 -17.82 -7.41
N LEU A 7 -4.15 -17.86 -7.35
CA LEU A 7 -3.36 -16.73 -6.84
C LEU A 7 -3.60 -15.46 -7.67
N THR A 8 -3.59 -15.59 -9.00
CA THR A 8 -3.83 -14.46 -9.91
C THR A 8 -5.22 -13.86 -9.70
N ALA A 9 -6.25 -14.71 -9.54
CA ALA A 9 -7.61 -14.25 -9.26
C ALA A 9 -7.71 -13.51 -7.91
N LEU A 10 -7.05 -14.00 -6.86
CA LEU A 10 -7.02 -13.35 -5.54
C LEU A 10 -6.32 -11.98 -5.59
N VAL A 11 -5.19 -11.88 -6.28
CA VAL A 11 -4.48 -10.59 -6.47
C VAL A 11 -5.33 -9.60 -7.26
N ALA A 12 -5.96 -10.04 -8.36
CA ALA A 12 -6.85 -9.19 -9.15
C ALA A 12 -8.06 -8.71 -8.33
N SER A 13 -8.71 -9.60 -7.59
CA SER A 13 -9.83 -9.26 -6.69
C SER A 13 -9.41 -8.24 -5.64
N ARG A 14 -8.21 -8.39 -5.07
CA ARG A 14 -7.67 -7.47 -4.08
C ARG A 14 -7.42 -6.06 -4.65
N ILE A 15 -6.80 -5.97 -5.82
CA ILE A 15 -6.56 -4.69 -6.50
C ILE A 15 -7.89 -4.01 -6.81
N CYS A 16 -8.87 -4.75 -7.36
CA CYS A 16 -10.20 -4.20 -7.63
C CYS A 16 -10.87 -3.68 -6.35
N HIS A 17 -10.90 -4.48 -5.28
CA HIS A 17 -11.48 -4.09 -3.99
C HIS A 17 -10.89 -2.79 -3.46
N ASP A 18 -9.56 -2.67 -3.43
CA ASP A 18 -8.89 -1.51 -2.84
C ASP A 18 -9.03 -0.24 -3.69
N MET A 19 -9.31 -0.38 -4.98
CA MET A 19 -9.53 0.73 -5.91
C MET A 19 -10.98 1.24 -5.91
N VAL A 20 -11.96 0.47 -5.45
CA VAL A 20 -13.38 0.90 -5.46
C VAL A 20 -13.62 2.14 -4.62
N GLU A 21 -13.06 2.20 -3.40
CA GLU A 21 -13.23 3.35 -2.49
C GLU A 21 -12.78 4.68 -3.14
N PRO A 22 -11.52 4.84 -3.60
CA PRO A 22 -11.10 6.11 -4.18
C PRO A 22 -11.82 6.44 -5.49
N MET A 23 -12.19 5.44 -6.31
CA MET A 23 -12.97 5.68 -7.52
C MET A 23 -14.37 6.21 -7.22
N SER A 24 -14.99 5.72 -6.14
CA SER A 24 -16.32 6.18 -5.71
C SER A 24 -16.28 7.65 -5.27
N ALA A 25 -15.22 8.07 -4.55
CA ALA A 25 -15.02 9.47 -4.17
C ALA A 25 -14.89 10.38 -5.41
N ILE A 26 -14.14 9.95 -6.42
CA ILE A 26 -13.98 10.71 -7.68
C ILE A 26 -15.33 10.88 -8.37
N ILE A 27 -16.12 9.81 -8.49
CA ILE A 27 -17.44 9.84 -9.14
C ILE A 27 -18.38 10.79 -8.39
N GLN A 28 -18.46 10.68 -7.06
CA GLN A 28 -19.29 11.53 -6.24
C GLN A 28 -18.90 13.02 -6.36
N GLY A 29 -17.60 13.33 -6.38
CA GLY A 29 -17.14 14.71 -6.59
C GLY A 29 -17.53 15.24 -7.97
N LEU A 30 -17.46 14.42 -9.01
CA LEU A 30 -17.92 14.80 -10.35
C LEU A 30 -19.44 15.03 -10.42
N GLU A 31 -20.23 14.21 -9.72
CA GLU A 31 -21.69 14.38 -9.64
C GLU A 31 -22.07 15.69 -8.96
N MET A 32 -21.44 16.02 -7.84
CA MET A 32 -21.67 17.30 -7.14
C MET A 32 -21.38 18.51 -8.04
N ILE A 33 -20.31 18.47 -8.85
CA ILE A 33 -20.01 19.55 -9.81
C ILE A 33 -21.09 19.67 -10.89
N LYS A 34 -21.61 18.54 -11.39
CA LYS A 34 -22.66 18.54 -12.42
C LYS A 34 -23.98 19.12 -11.91
N ASP A 35 -24.31 18.86 -10.65
CA ASP A 35 -25.54 19.33 -10.01
C ASP A 35 -25.44 20.79 -9.52
N GLY A 36 -24.23 21.36 -9.51
CA GLY A 36 -23.94 22.68 -8.92
C GLY A 36 -24.34 23.91 -9.77
N ASP A 37 -25.05 23.75 -10.89
CA ASP A 37 -25.48 24.83 -11.80
C ASP A 37 -24.36 25.85 -12.15
N GLY A 38 -23.12 25.37 -12.31
CA GLY A 38 -21.96 26.19 -12.64
C GLY A 38 -21.34 26.98 -11.48
N LYS A 39 -21.78 26.76 -10.24
CA LYS A 39 -21.13 27.30 -9.04
C LYS A 39 -19.97 26.39 -8.62
N ALA A 40 -18.88 27.00 -8.16
CA ALA A 40 -17.78 26.25 -7.57
C ALA A 40 -18.26 25.60 -6.26
N ASP A 41 -18.05 24.29 -6.15
CA ASP A 41 -18.29 23.51 -4.93
C ASP A 41 -16.94 23.06 -4.36
N PRO A 42 -16.45 23.72 -3.30
CA PRO A 42 -15.18 23.37 -2.67
C PRO A 42 -15.15 21.95 -2.11
N ASP A 43 -16.29 21.41 -1.64
CA ASP A 43 -16.37 20.06 -1.09
C ASP A 43 -16.25 19.03 -2.20
N ALA A 44 -16.85 19.30 -3.36
CA ALA A 44 -16.70 18.47 -4.55
C ALA A 44 -15.24 18.42 -5.03
N LEU A 45 -14.56 19.57 -5.09
CA LEU A 45 -13.14 19.66 -5.46
C LEU A 45 -12.25 18.91 -4.46
N ASN A 46 -12.50 19.10 -3.15
CA ASN A 46 -11.79 18.37 -2.11
C ASN A 46 -11.98 16.86 -2.27
N LEU A 47 -13.20 16.40 -2.55
CA LEU A 47 -13.49 14.98 -2.72
C LEU A 47 -12.77 14.38 -3.94
N LEU A 48 -12.71 15.12 -5.04
CA LEU A 48 -11.92 14.75 -6.23
C LEU A 48 -10.44 14.63 -5.89
N ASP A 49 -9.85 15.63 -5.25
CA ASP A 49 -8.42 15.64 -4.90
C ASP A 49 -8.08 14.48 -3.96
N HIS A 50 -8.92 14.22 -2.94
CA HIS A 50 -8.74 13.08 -2.04
C HIS A 50 -8.88 11.75 -2.78
N GLY A 51 -9.87 11.61 -3.67
CA GLY A 51 -10.09 10.40 -4.46
C GLY A 51 -8.92 10.10 -5.41
N VAL A 52 -8.47 11.10 -6.17
CA VAL A 52 -7.32 11.00 -7.08
C VAL A 52 -6.04 10.70 -6.31
N GLY A 53 -5.78 11.41 -5.21
CA GLY A 53 -4.60 11.20 -4.37
C GLY A 53 -4.54 9.77 -3.84
N LYS A 54 -5.64 9.26 -3.29
CA LYS A 54 -5.77 7.88 -2.82
C LYS A 54 -5.60 6.85 -3.94
N ALA A 55 -6.26 7.05 -5.08
CA ALA A 55 -6.16 6.14 -6.23
C ALA A 55 -4.71 6.03 -6.71
N TRP A 56 -4.03 7.17 -6.87
CA TRP A 56 -2.67 7.23 -7.38
C TRP A 56 -1.66 6.60 -6.41
N ALA A 57 -1.76 6.90 -5.11
CA ALA A 57 -0.92 6.29 -4.08
C ALA A 57 -1.03 4.76 -4.05
N LYS A 58 -2.26 4.22 -4.13
CA LYS A 58 -2.49 2.78 -4.18
C LYS A 58 -1.96 2.14 -5.46
N LEU A 59 -2.19 2.77 -6.62
CA LEU A 59 -1.72 2.25 -7.92
C LEU A 59 -0.20 2.18 -8.01
N GLU A 60 0.52 3.22 -7.56
CA GLU A 60 1.98 3.20 -7.56
C GLU A 60 2.53 2.10 -6.64
N PHE A 61 1.94 1.93 -5.47
CA PHE A 61 2.29 0.83 -4.57
C PHE A 61 2.04 -0.53 -5.21
N PHE A 62 0.84 -0.80 -5.77
CA PHE A 62 0.53 -2.07 -6.42
C PHE A 62 1.44 -2.35 -7.61
N ARG A 63 1.80 -1.32 -8.39
CA ARG A 63 2.71 -1.47 -9.52
C ARG A 63 4.11 -1.89 -9.07
N PHE A 64 4.61 -1.35 -7.97
CA PHE A 64 5.92 -1.73 -7.43
C PHE A 64 5.87 -3.11 -6.76
N ALA A 65 4.90 -3.31 -5.87
CA ALA A 65 4.85 -4.48 -4.98
C ALA A 65 4.34 -5.74 -5.69
N MET A 66 3.34 -5.61 -6.58
CA MET A 66 2.59 -6.74 -7.14
C MET A 66 2.83 -6.94 -8.64
N ALA A 67 3.05 -5.87 -9.41
CA ALA A 67 3.42 -6.00 -10.81
C ALA A 67 4.91 -6.36 -10.98
N GLY A 68 5.28 -7.00 -12.10
CA GLY A 68 6.66 -7.40 -12.36
C GLY A 68 7.02 -8.82 -11.91
N ALA A 69 6.09 -9.77 -12.04
CA ALA A 69 6.31 -11.20 -11.72
C ALA A 69 7.60 -11.80 -12.37
N MET A 70 8.06 -11.23 -13.50
CA MET A 70 9.25 -11.66 -14.23
C MET A 70 10.48 -10.76 -13.98
N ALA A 71 10.39 -9.76 -13.09
CA ALA A 71 11.48 -8.83 -12.83
C ALA A 71 12.50 -9.49 -11.89
N GLU A 72 13.63 -9.90 -12.45
CA GLU A 72 14.76 -10.49 -11.74
C GLU A 72 15.91 -9.48 -11.54
N GLY A 73 16.95 -9.90 -10.84
CA GLY A 73 18.15 -9.10 -10.58
C GLY A 73 18.22 -8.51 -9.17
N GLU A 74 19.26 -7.71 -8.96
CA GLU A 74 19.49 -6.99 -7.71
C GLU A 74 18.64 -5.73 -7.61
N SER A 75 18.35 -5.33 -6.37
CA SER A 75 17.60 -4.14 -6.02
C SER A 75 18.00 -3.70 -4.60
N GLU A 76 17.55 -2.54 -4.18
CA GLU A 76 17.75 -2.04 -2.82
C GLU A 76 16.41 -1.90 -2.11
N LEU A 77 16.36 -2.24 -0.81
CA LEU A 77 15.14 -2.09 -0.01
C LEU A 77 14.61 -0.66 -0.03
N GLU A 78 15.51 0.34 -0.10
CA GLU A 78 15.19 1.77 -0.19
C GLU A 78 14.37 2.13 -1.44
N GLU A 79 14.43 1.35 -2.53
CA GLU A 79 13.59 1.57 -3.72
C GLU A 79 12.09 1.44 -3.39
N GLY A 80 11.74 0.69 -2.34
CA GLY A 80 10.36 0.55 -1.86
C GLY A 80 9.89 1.71 -0.98
N HIS A 81 10.80 2.52 -0.45
CA HIS A 81 10.47 3.58 0.51
C HIS A 81 9.54 4.65 -0.09
N PRO A 82 9.76 5.19 -1.31
CA PRO A 82 8.89 6.23 -1.86
C PRO A 82 7.44 5.78 -2.06
N VAL A 83 7.24 4.55 -2.57
CA VAL A 83 5.89 4.01 -2.80
C VAL A 83 5.19 3.63 -1.49
N ALA A 84 5.94 3.17 -0.49
CA ALA A 84 5.42 2.91 0.84
C ALA A 84 5.00 4.21 1.54
N THR A 85 5.86 5.23 1.55
CA THR A 85 5.57 6.54 2.14
C THR A 85 4.34 7.19 1.49
N LYS A 86 4.22 7.09 0.17
CA LYS A 86 3.05 7.61 -0.53
C LYS A 86 1.78 6.82 -0.22
N LEU A 87 1.85 5.50 -0.12
CA LEU A 87 0.70 4.70 0.32
C LEU A 87 0.27 5.14 1.72
N TYR A 88 1.22 5.28 2.65
CA TYR A 88 0.91 5.61 4.04
C TYR A 88 0.41 7.05 4.24
N SER A 89 0.71 7.98 3.32
CA SER A 89 0.14 9.33 3.38
C SER A 89 -1.38 9.37 3.19
N VAL A 90 -1.98 8.29 2.67
CA VAL A 90 -3.43 8.15 2.48
C VAL A 90 -4.08 7.08 3.36
N LEU A 91 -3.30 6.45 4.25
CA LEU A 91 -3.76 5.46 5.22
C LEU A 91 -3.90 6.07 6.61
N LYS A 92 -4.54 5.33 7.53
CA LYS A 92 -4.71 5.77 8.93
C LYS A 92 -3.46 5.55 9.79
N SER A 93 -2.62 4.59 9.44
CA SER A 93 -1.38 4.33 10.14
C SER A 93 -0.25 5.19 9.61
N GLU A 94 0.69 5.54 10.48
CA GLU A 94 1.97 6.16 10.13
C GLU A 94 3.00 5.11 9.72
N LEU A 95 3.88 5.45 8.78
CA LEU A 95 5.06 4.65 8.44
C LEU A 95 6.31 5.27 9.07
N VAL A 96 7.06 4.46 9.79
CA VAL A 96 8.42 4.78 10.25
C VAL A 96 9.40 3.90 9.51
N TRP A 97 10.23 4.51 8.67
CA TRP A 97 11.27 3.83 7.91
C TRP A 97 12.62 4.03 8.60
N SER A 98 13.14 2.98 9.22
CA SER A 98 14.44 2.98 9.92
C SER A 98 15.40 1.91 9.37
N ALA A 99 15.03 1.26 8.28
CA ALA A 99 15.90 0.32 7.58
C ALA A 99 16.97 1.09 6.79
N PRO A 100 18.26 0.73 6.89
CA PRO A 100 19.28 1.26 5.99
C PRO A 100 19.06 0.77 4.55
N ALA A 101 19.78 1.38 3.61
CA ALA A 101 19.87 0.84 2.26
C ALA A 101 20.54 -0.55 2.28
N VAL A 102 19.78 -1.57 1.90
CA VAL A 102 20.24 -2.97 1.87
C VAL A 102 20.01 -3.53 0.48
N LYS A 103 21.07 -4.03 -0.15
CA LYS A 103 21.00 -4.77 -1.42
C LYS A 103 20.41 -6.15 -1.20
N MET A 104 19.47 -6.53 -2.06
CA MET A 104 18.83 -7.84 -2.04
C MET A 104 18.20 -8.17 -3.40
N PRO A 105 17.81 -9.43 -3.65
CA PRO A 105 17.07 -9.77 -4.85
C PRO A 105 15.77 -8.96 -4.94
N ARG A 106 15.44 -8.46 -6.13
CA ARG A 106 14.20 -7.71 -6.39
C ARG A 106 12.93 -8.43 -5.89
N PRO A 107 12.77 -9.76 -6.02
CA PRO A 107 11.64 -10.47 -5.42
C PRO A 107 11.55 -10.29 -3.89
N ALA A 108 12.68 -10.24 -3.18
CA ALA A 108 12.70 -10.04 -1.73
C ALA A 108 12.20 -8.63 -1.35
N VAL A 109 12.65 -7.58 -2.06
CA VAL A 109 12.15 -6.21 -1.87
C VAL A 109 10.63 -6.17 -2.01
N ARG A 110 10.10 -6.82 -3.06
CA ARG A 110 8.65 -6.86 -3.31
C ARG A 110 7.88 -7.57 -2.20
N VAL A 111 8.39 -8.69 -1.69
CA VAL A 111 7.79 -9.38 -0.53
C VAL A 111 7.75 -8.45 0.67
N ILE A 112 8.87 -7.80 1.02
CA ILE A 112 8.97 -6.90 2.16
C ILE A 112 8.02 -5.72 2.02
N VAL A 113 7.94 -5.09 0.83
CA VAL A 113 7.01 -3.98 0.60
C VAL A 113 5.55 -4.44 0.73
N ASN A 114 5.19 -5.64 0.28
CA ASN A 114 3.85 -6.20 0.53
C ASN A 114 3.56 -6.43 2.02
N LEU A 115 4.57 -6.75 2.86
CA LEU A 115 4.39 -6.85 4.31
C LEU A 115 3.93 -5.52 4.92
N LEU A 116 4.31 -4.38 4.36
CA LEU A 116 3.85 -3.07 4.81
C LEU A 116 2.34 -2.90 4.58
N LEU A 117 1.79 -3.42 3.49
CA LEU A 117 0.34 -3.41 3.29
C LEU A 117 -0.35 -4.27 4.35
N ILE A 118 0.13 -5.50 4.55
CA ILE A 118 -0.40 -6.45 5.54
C ILE A 118 -0.34 -5.86 6.97
N ALA A 119 0.77 -5.20 7.31
CA ALA A 119 0.96 -4.55 8.60
C ALA A 119 -0.10 -3.47 8.85
N ASN A 120 -0.42 -2.63 7.86
CA ASN A 120 -1.52 -1.67 7.97
C ASN A 120 -2.88 -2.37 8.14
N GLU A 121 -3.14 -3.48 7.47
CA GLU A 121 -4.40 -4.22 7.62
C GLU A 121 -4.61 -4.80 9.01
N CYS A 122 -3.51 -5.06 9.71
CA CYS A 122 -3.53 -5.49 11.10
C CYS A 122 -3.97 -4.37 12.04
N LEU A 123 -4.03 -3.11 11.58
CA LEU A 123 -4.28 -1.91 12.40
C LEU A 123 -5.63 -1.24 12.03
N PRO A 124 -6.79 -1.83 12.42
CA PRO A 124 -8.11 -1.32 12.01
C PRO A 124 -8.42 0.10 12.52
N ARG A 125 -7.69 0.58 13.52
CA ARG A 125 -7.83 1.92 14.12
C ARG A 125 -6.65 2.83 13.84
N GLY A 126 -5.80 2.49 12.87
CA GLY A 126 -4.51 3.16 12.68
C GLY A 126 -3.52 2.77 13.77
N GLY A 127 -2.41 3.49 13.82
CA GLY A 127 -1.25 3.18 14.67
C GLY A 127 0.05 3.47 13.92
N LYS A 128 1.11 2.76 14.29
CA LYS A 128 2.43 2.88 13.71
C LYS A 128 2.84 1.58 13.04
N VAL A 129 3.34 1.65 11.81
CA VAL A 129 4.07 0.56 11.16
C VAL A 129 5.52 0.99 11.02
N GLU A 130 6.43 0.18 11.53
CA GLU A 130 7.87 0.45 11.54
C GLU A 130 8.60 -0.66 10.80
N ILE A 131 9.52 -0.28 9.91
CA ILE A 131 10.43 -1.21 9.23
C ILE A 131 11.86 -0.95 9.66
N THR A 132 12.54 -2.01 10.09
CA THR A 132 13.96 -2.01 10.42
C THR A 132 14.67 -3.12 9.64
N ALA A 133 15.97 -2.95 9.41
CA ALA A 133 16.80 -4.00 8.83
C ALA A 133 18.14 -4.03 9.56
N SER A 134 18.64 -5.22 9.86
CA SER A 134 19.91 -5.43 10.53
C SER A 134 20.68 -6.60 9.92
N LYS A 135 22.01 -6.56 10.04
CA LYS A 135 22.85 -7.69 9.70
C LYS A 135 22.96 -8.61 10.92
N GLN A 136 22.60 -9.86 10.74
CA GLN A 136 22.77 -10.91 11.75
C GLN A 136 23.99 -11.79 11.42
N SER A 137 24.37 -12.67 12.36
CA SER A 137 25.53 -13.55 12.20
C SER A 137 25.39 -14.58 11.07
N ASP A 138 24.15 -14.94 10.72
CA ASP A 138 23.79 -15.95 9.73
C ASP A 138 23.06 -15.38 8.49
N GLY A 139 22.90 -14.05 8.41
CA GLY A 139 22.20 -13.41 7.30
C GLY A 139 21.83 -11.95 7.54
N GLY A 140 20.79 -11.50 6.85
CA GLY A 140 20.14 -10.21 7.10
C GLY A 140 18.73 -10.45 7.62
N GLU A 141 18.29 -9.61 8.55
CA GLU A 141 16.93 -9.64 9.08
C GLU A 141 16.23 -8.32 8.71
N VAL A 142 14.99 -8.43 8.24
CA VAL A 142 14.09 -7.30 8.04
C VAL A 142 12.86 -7.53 8.90
N VAL A 143 12.54 -6.58 9.77
CA VAL A 143 11.42 -6.65 10.69
C VAL A 143 10.43 -5.56 10.35
N VAL A 144 9.16 -5.95 10.19
CA VAL A 144 8.02 -5.03 10.08
C VAL A 144 7.17 -5.16 11.33
N THR A 145 7.11 -4.10 12.13
CA THR A 145 6.36 -4.06 13.38
C THR A 145 5.11 -3.18 13.23
N ALA A 146 3.93 -3.74 13.47
CA ALA A 146 2.67 -3.02 13.48
C ALA A 146 2.16 -2.85 14.91
N THR A 147 2.00 -1.61 15.38
CA THR A 147 1.53 -1.30 16.73
C THR A 147 0.33 -0.36 16.69
N GLY A 148 -0.79 -0.77 17.28
CA GLY A 148 -1.96 0.11 17.38
C GLY A 148 -3.15 -0.52 18.12
N PRO A 149 -4.20 0.27 18.38
CA PRO A 149 -5.35 -0.19 19.16
C PRO A 149 -6.09 -1.34 18.46
N ARG A 150 -6.23 -2.47 19.16
CA ARG A 150 -6.82 -3.72 18.63
C ARG A 150 -6.07 -4.27 17.41
N GLY A 151 -4.75 -4.06 17.37
CA GLY A 151 -3.90 -4.67 16.37
C GLY A 151 -4.05 -6.20 16.35
N LYS A 152 -4.35 -6.79 15.20
CA LYS A 152 -4.42 -8.24 15.05
C LYS A 152 -4.19 -8.67 13.61
N LEU A 153 -3.45 -9.76 13.42
CA LEU A 153 -3.46 -10.48 12.16
C LEU A 153 -4.78 -11.24 12.04
N LYS A 154 -5.49 -11.06 10.93
CA LYS A 154 -6.71 -11.83 10.66
C LYS A 154 -6.33 -13.24 10.24
N ASP A 155 -7.14 -14.23 10.63
CA ASP A 155 -7.00 -15.59 10.13
C ASP A 155 -7.18 -15.60 8.61
N ALA A 156 -6.43 -16.48 7.92
CA ALA A 156 -6.59 -16.67 6.50
C ALA A 156 -7.98 -17.26 6.21
N THR A 157 -8.82 -16.52 5.49
CA THR A 157 -10.10 -16.98 4.95
C THR A 157 -9.93 -17.69 3.62
#